data_AF-A0A0D7Q276-F1
#
_entry.id   AF-A0A0D7Q276-F1
#
_cell.length_a   1.000
_cell.length_b   1.000
_cell.length_c   1.000
_cell.angle_alpha   90.00
_cell.angle_beta   90.00
_cell.angle_gamma   90.00
#
_symmetry.space_group_name_H-M   'P 1'
#
loop_
_entity.id
_entity.type
_entity.pdbx_description
1 polymer ?
#
loop_
_entity_poly.entity_id
_entity_poly.type
_entity_poly.pdbx_seq_one_letter_code
_entity_poly.pdbx_strand_id
1 'polypeptide(L)'
;MSFYRFCIAAAAFGLVVVSSHGRVAKAFPVDGDQTALPVSTELNEDAIDRPREVFRSDISGSKSYLVNLGNLAFSSPSILGGVAQQANMSCGTCHVNGAGNAKFFMPRMSTRPGNFDTTGPLFNPKADNGVLDPVRIPSLRGARYLAPYGADGRMASLHDFVRNVIVNEFAGPEPSPVIVDAIVAYLQDVDFLPNPSLGPGGRLIGKISDAERRGEALFAKPFPHDPGMSCAGCHVPSGAFVDHRQHDVGSGGLFKTPTLRNADFNAPYFHDGRFDSYDQVVAHFDSVFALGLTAQDRKDLVAYLTAVGDGTQPYEHEGAAASLKEINDFATVLGTAIPAGDKDVVGLAVETIGGELRELTEQYPDRKNTSVSGGGEERVNARGALKEVVLLLRRIEIAVGDGRTAEAAADYRNYRYLMAAAVPSLLAGAEQWSLFNPAVHDQHYMALRQVLQSRRVAR
;
A
#
# COMPACT_ATOMS: atom_id res chain seq x y z
N MET A 1 48.20 -48.06 58.35
CA MET A 1 48.76 -46.68 58.44
C MET A 1 47.68 -45.70 58.08
N SER A 2 47.69 -44.56 58.77
CA SER A 2 46.58 -43.63 59.02
C SER A 2 45.85 -43.09 57.78
N PHE A 3 44.53 -43.00 57.91
CA PHE A 3 43.67 -42.06 57.17
C PHE A 3 44.04 -40.62 57.58
N TYR A 4 44.13 -39.70 56.62
CA TYR A 4 43.81 -38.29 56.81
C TYR A 4 43.16 -37.74 55.54
N ARG A 5 41.92 -37.26 55.70
CA ARG A 5 41.11 -36.56 54.70
C ARG A 5 41.63 -35.13 54.55
N PHE A 6 41.80 -34.66 53.31
CA PHE A 6 41.81 -33.24 52.98
C PHE A 6 40.63 -32.95 52.06
N CYS A 7 39.66 -32.19 52.58
CA CYS A 7 38.58 -31.60 51.80
C CYS A 7 39.12 -30.35 51.10
N ILE A 8 39.08 -30.30 49.78
CA ILE A 8 39.21 -29.05 49.00
C ILE A 8 37.82 -28.75 48.43
N ALA A 9 37.27 -27.62 48.85
CA ALA A 9 36.01 -27.08 48.37
C ALA A 9 36.18 -26.57 46.93
N ALA A 10 35.43 -27.14 45.99
CA ALA A 10 35.29 -26.60 44.65
C ALA A 10 34.26 -25.46 44.68
N ALA A 11 34.73 -24.22 44.49
CA ALA A 11 33.87 -23.07 44.26
C ALA A 11 33.29 -23.16 42.84
N ALA A 12 31.97 -23.36 42.75
CA ALA A 12 31.24 -23.30 41.50
C ALA A 12 31.13 -21.83 41.05
N PHE A 13 31.90 -21.46 40.02
CA PHE A 13 31.64 -20.24 39.25
C PHE A 13 30.44 -20.51 38.34
N GLY A 14 29.28 -20.01 38.75
CA GLY A 14 28.07 -19.97 37.92
C GLY A 14 28.29 -19.00 36.76
N LEU A 15 28.50 -19.54 35.56
CA LEU A 15 28.44 -18.80 34.32
C LEU A 15 26.96 -18.49 34.03
N VAL A 16 26.53 -17.25 34.31
CA VAL A 16 25.20 -16.78 33.90
C VAL A 16 25.27 -16.52 32.39
N VAL A 17 24.91 -17.54 31.60
CA VAL A 17 24.56 -17.36 30.20
C VAL A 17 23.19 -16.68 30.17
N VAL A 18 23.19 -15.35 30.03
CA VAL A 18 21.98 -14.61 29.67
C VAL A 18 21.65 -14.99 28.23
N SER A 19 20.85 -16.04 28.06
CA SER A 19 20.27 -16.37 26.77
C SER A 19 19.11 -15.40 26.52
N SER A 20 19.36 -14.37 25.72
CA SER A 20 18.31 -13.54 25.13
C SER A 20 17.57 -14.36 24.06
N HIS A 21 16.69 -15.24 24.51
CA HIS A 21 15.72 -15.90 23.63
C HIS A 21 14.68 -14.87 23.21
N GLY A 22 14.94 -14.14 22.12
CA GLY A 22 13.88 -13.55 21.33
C GLY A 22 12.94 -14.67 20.91
N ARG A 23 11.70 -14.66 21.39
CA ARG A 23 10.67 -15.60 20.95
C ARG A 23 10.33 -15.27 19.49
N VAL A 24 10.99 -15.94 18.56
CA VAL A 24 10.55 -15.96 17.15
C VAL A 24 9.21 -16.68 17.13
N ALA A 25 8.13 -15.96 16.83
CA ALA A 25 6.81 -16.54 16.67
C ALA A 25 6.84 -17.46 15.44
N LYS A 26 6.38 -18.71 15.60
CA LYS A 26 6.28 -19.68 14.49
C LYS A 26 5.06 -19.36 13.64
N ALA A 27 5.19 -19.47 12.32
CA ALA A 27 4.04 -19.45 11.41
C ALA A 27 3.08 -20.60 11.77
N PHE A 28 1.77 -20.31 11.81
CA PHE A 28 0.74 -21.30 12.12
C PHE A 28 0.33 -22.07 10.85
N PRO A 29 0.03 -23.38 10.95
CA PRO A 29 -0.46 -24.14 9.81
C PRO A 29 -1.79 -23.58 9.29
N VAL A 30 -1.94 -23.56 7.97
CA VAL A 30 -3.20 -23.24 7.29
C VAL A 30 -3.96 -24.54 7.14
N ASP A 31 -5.14 -24.65 7.78
CA ASP A 31 -6.05 -25.76 7.54
C ASP A 31 -6.56 -25.68 6.10
N GLY A 32 -6.28 -26.70 5.30
CA GLY A 32 -6.53 -26.72 3.87
C GLY A 32 -8.01 -26.81 3.51
N ASP A 33 -8.66 -25.65 3.38
CA ASP A 33 -9.81 -25.39 2.48
C ASP A 33 -10.12 -23.87 2.39
N GLN A 34 -9.13 -23.00 2.64
CA GLN A 34 -9.37 -21.55 2.76
C GLN A 34 -9.42 -20.89 1.37
N THR A 35 -10.62 -20.85 0.77
CA THR A 35 -10.93 -20.00 -0.39
C THR A 35 -11.28 -18.55 0.01
N ALA A 36 -11.03 -18.18 1.27
CA ALA A 36 -11.41 -16.90 1.85
C ALA A 36 -10.32 -16.41 2.78
N LEU A 37 -10.17 -15.08 2.85
CA LEU A 37 -9.26 -14.44 3.80
C LEU A 37 -9.65 -14.75 5.25
N PRO A 38 -8.70 -14.73 6.20
CA PRO A 38 -8.99 -14.94 7.60
C PRO A 38 -10.10 -14.00 8.11
N VAL A 39 -10.99 -14.52 8.96
CA VAL A 39 -12.04 -13.70 9.59
C VAL A 39 -11.41 -12.56 10.40
N SER A 40 -11.93 -11.34 10.25
CA SER A 40 -11.36 -10.09 10.82
C SER A 40 -10.12 -9.58 10.10
N THR A 41 -9.92 -9.98 8.83
CA THR A 41 -9.08 -9.20 7.91
C THR A 41 -9.71 -7.83 7.71
N GLU A 42 -8.89 -6.78 7.79
CA GLU A 42 -9.25 -5.40 7.49
C GLU A 42 -8.42 -4.94 6.30
N LEU A 43 -9.06 -4.60 5.18
CA LEU A 43 -8.39 -4.16 3.94
C LEU A 43 -8.58 -2.67 3.65
N ASN A 44 -9.08 -1.89 4.62
CA ASN A 44 -9.45 -0.48 4.49
C ASN A 44 -10.79 -0.22 3.77
N GLU A 45 -11.77 -1.11 3.95
CA GLU A 45 -13.08 -1.06 3.26
C GLU A 45 -13.94 0.17 3.62
N ASP A 46 -13.71 0.80 4.78
CA ASP A 46 -14.48 1.92 5.31
C ASP A 46 -13.82 3.31 5.13
N ALA A 47 -12.72 3.41 4.38
CA ALA A 47 -12.08 4.70 4.13
C ALA A 47 -12.73 5.44 2.97
N ILE A 48 -13.28 6.62 3.25
CA ILE A 48 -13.76 7.55 2.23
C ILE A 48 -12.63 8.45 1.72
N ASP A 49 -11.72 8.88 2.60
CA ASP A 49 -10.56 9.67 2.17
C ASP A 49 -9.41 8.73 1.82
N ARG A 50 -8.90 8.84 0.59
CA ARG A 50 -7.80 8.02 0.08
C ARG A 50 -6.52 8.84 -0.06
N PRO A 51 -5.34 8.22 0.06
CA PRO A 51 -4.09 8.88 -0.29
C PRO A 51 -4.15 9.42 -1.72
N ARG A 52 -3.70 10.65 -1.93
CA ARG A 52 -3.66 11.24 -3.27
C ARG A 52 -2.50 10.67 -4.09
N GLU A 53 -2.75 10.32 -5.34
CA GLU A 53 -1.69 10.03 -6.31
C GLU A 53 -1.22 11.29 -7.03
N VAL A 54 0.09 11.38 -7.23
CA VAL A 54 0.71 12.45 -8.03
C VAL A 54 1.61 11.79 -9.06
N PHE A 55 1.38 12.10 -10.32
CA PHE A 55 2.14 11.52 -11.42
C PHE A 55 3.10 12.54 -12.03
N ARG A 56 4.24 12.06 -12.53
CA ARG A 56 5.14 12.92 -13.32
C ARG A 56 4.50 13.34 -14.63
N SER A 57 3.74 12.42 -15.24
CA SER A 57 3.01 12.67 -16.47
C SER A 57 1.96 13.78 -16.36
N ASP A 58 1.51 14.13 -15.15
CA ASP A 58 0.57 15.24 -14.94
C ASP A 58 1.18 16.57 -15.38
N ILE A 59 2.52 16.71 -15.33
CA ILE A 59 3.24 17.87 -15.84
C ILE A 59 3.10 17.98 -17.37
N SER A 60 3.11 16.84 -18.08
CA SER A 60 2.95 16.77 -19.53
C SER A 60 1.50 16.77 -20.01
N GLY A 61 0.53 16.62 -19.09
CA GLY A 61 -0.91 16.68 -19.37
C GLY A 61 -1.55 15.38 -19.88
N SER A 62 -0.79 14.30 -20.07
CA SER A 62 -1.36 12.97 -20.36
C SER A 62 -0.40 11.83 -19.97
N LYS A 63 -0.99 10.72 -19.50
CA LYS A 63 -0.29 9.46 -19.23
C LYS A 63 -0.05 8.71 -20.54
N SER A 64 1.09 8.01 -20.63
CA SER A 64 1.36 7.12 -21.76
C SER A 64 0.51 5.84 -21.67
N TYR A 65 0.39 5.13 -22.79
CA TYR A 65 -0.27 3.82 -22.82
C TYR A 65 0.32 2.84 -21.79
N LEU A 66 1.66 2.78 -21.66
CA LEU A 66 2.33 1.89 -20.70
C LEU A 66 2.01 2.25 -19.25
N VAL A 67 1.91 3.53 -18.92
CA VAL A 67 1.54 3.95 -17.55
C VAL A 67 0.09 3.56 -17.25
N ASN A 68 -0.84 3.76 -18.18
CA ASN A 68 -2.24 3.36 -17.98
C ASN A 68 -2.41 1.84 -17.93
N LEU A 69 -1.71 1.09 -18.78
CA LEU A 69 -1.68 -0.38 -18.71
C LEU A 69 -1.06 -0.86 -17.39
N GLY A 70 -0.02 -0.17 -16.90
CA GLY A 70 0.63 -0.47 -15.65
C GLY A 70 -0.27 -0.26 -14.45
N ASN A 71 -0.97 0.88 -14.40
CA ASN A 71 -1.95 1.16 -13.34
C ASN A 71 -3.08 0.13 -13.37
N LEU A 72 -3.60 -0.19 -14.57
CA LEU A 72 -4.63 -1.21 -14.76
C LEU A 72 -4.17 -2.58 -14.24
N ALA A 73 -2.97 -3.01 -14.62
CA ALA A 73 -2.41 -4.28 -14.16
C ALA A 73 -2.17 -4.28 -12.64
N PHE A 74 -1.68 -3.16 -12.08
CA PHE A 74 -1.45 -2.98 -10.65
C PHE A 74 -2.73 -3.10 -9.82
N SER A 75 -3.84 -2.60 -10.36
CA SER A 75 -5.18 -2.71 -9.76
C SER A 75 -5.89 -4.02 -10.07
N SER A 76 -5.34 -4.89 -10.92
CA SER A 76 -6.00 -6.14 -11.31
C SER A 76 -5.77 -7.27 -10.30
N PRO A 77 -6.84 -7.94 -9.82
CA PRO A 77 -6.67 -9.16 -9.03
C PRO A 77 -6.10 -10.33 -9.83
N SER A 78 -6.30 -10.37 -11.15
CA SER A 78 -5.91 -11.51 -11.99
C SER A 78 -4.42 -11.63 -12.28
N ILE A 79 -3.63 -10.61 -11.91
CA ILE A 79 -2.17 -10.75 -11.90
C ILE A 79 -1.67 -11.50 -10.66
N LEU A 80 -2.49 -11.64 -9.61
CA LEU A 80 -2.16 -12.44 -8.42
C LEU A 80 -2.75 -13.84 -8.53
N GLY A 81 -2.34 -14.75 -7.63
CA GLY A 81 -2.79 -16.14 -7.64
C GLY A 81 -3.64 -16.51 -6.44
N GLY A 82 -4.23 -17.71 -6.53
CA GLY A 82 -4.85 -18.42 -5.42
C GLY A 82 -5.84 -17.57 -4.62
N VAL A 83 -5.62 -17.52 -3.30
CA VAL A 83 -6.51 -16.83 -2.36
C VAL A 83 -6.56 -15.33 -2.60
N ALA A 84 -5.46 -14.69 -3.03
CA ALA A 84 -5.43 -13.25 -3.28
C ALA A 84 -6.39 -12.86 -4.42
N GLN A 85 -6.28 -13.55 -5.56
CA GLN A 85 -7.17 -13.34 -6.70
C GLN A 85 -8.63 -13.64 -6.32
N GLN A 86 -8.90 -14.75 -5.62
CA GLN A 86 -10.26 -15.13 -5.20
C GLN A 86 -10.88 -14.13 -4.22
N ALA A 87 -10.05 -13.49 -3.40
CA ALA A 87 -10.44 -12.44 -2.49
C ALA A 87 -10.47 -11.04 -3.13
N ASN A 88 -10.32 -10.94 -4.45
CA ASN A 88 -10.31 -9.69 -5.20
C ASN A 88 -9.22 -8.71 -4.72
N MET A 89 -8.08 -9.24 -4.25
CA MET A 89 -6.93 -8.43 -3.86
C MET A 89 -6.06 -8.11 -5.08
N SER A 90 -5.52 -6.90 -5.10
CA SER A 90 -4.53 -6.44 -6.08
C SER A 90 -3.33 -5.80 -5.37
N CYS A 91 -2.36 -5.27 -6.13
CA CYS A 91 -1.28 -4.50 -5.51
C CYS A 91 -1.84 -3.25 -4.80
N GLY A 92 -2.90 -2.65 -5.35
CA GLY A 92 -3.61 -1.49 -4.79
C GLY A 92 -4.27 -1.75 -3.42
N THR A 93 -4.56 -3.01 -3.07
CA THR A 93 -5.09 -3.36 -1.74
C THR A 93 -4.09 -3.03 -0.62
N CYS A 94 -2.82 -3.34 -0.84
CA CYS A 94 -1.74 -3.02 0.10
C CYS A 94 -1.19 -1.61 -0.14
N HIS A 95 -1.11 -1.20 -1.41
CA HIS A 95 -0.50 0.05 -1.83
C HIS A 95 -1.53 1.04 -2.38
N VAL A 96 -2.48 1.44 -1.52
CA VAL A 96 -3.61 2.30 -1.90
C VAL A 96 -3.09 3.60 -2.49
N ASN A 97 -3.37 3.81 -3.78
CA ASN A 97 -2.94 4.99 -4.51
C ASN A 97 -1.42 5.26 -4.38
N GLY A 98 -0.61 4.21 -4.48
CA GLY A 98 0.85 4.27 -4.31
C GLY A 98 1.34 4.63 -2.90
N ALA A 99 0.45 4.84 -1.93
CA ALA A 99 0.80 4.97 -0.51
C ALA A 99 0.72 3.61 0.20
N GLY A 100 1.25 3.50 1.41
CA GLY A 100 1.05 2.28 2.22
C GLY A 100 -0.36 2.24 2.81
N ASN A 101 -0.89 1.05 3.06
CA ASN A 101 -2.18 0.87 3.74
C ASN A 101 -1.99 0.67 5.25
N ALA A 102 -2.03 1.76 6.02
CA ALA A 102 -1.84 1.74 7.48
C ALA A 102 -2.95 1.00 8.25
N LYS A 103 -4.14 0.83 7.65
CA LYS A 103 -5.27 0.10 8.22
C LYS A 103 -5.25 -1.39 7.88
N PHE A 104 -4.45 -1.80 6.89
CA PHE A 104 -4.35 -3.19 6.48
C PHE A 104 -3.99 -4.08 7.67
N PHE A 105 -4.80 -5.09 7.93
CA PHE A 105 -4.53 -6.08 8.96
C PHE A 105 -5.05 -7.44 8.51
N MET A 106 -4.18 -8.45 8.53
CA MET A 106 -4.56 -9.83 8.25
C MET A 106 -4.19 -10.73 9.43
N PRO A 107 -5.17 -11.31 10.14
CA PRO A 107 -4.90 -12.19 11.26
C PRO A 107 -3.90 -13.30 10.91
N ARG A 108 -2.90 -13.49 11.77
CA ARG A 108 -1.79 -14.47 11.64
C ARG A 108 -0.74 -14.14 10.57
N MET A 109 -0.90 -13.06 9.81
CA MET A 109 0.10 -12.56 8.87
C MET A 109 0.50 -11.10 9.16
N SER A 110 -0.27 -10.43 10.00
CA SER A 110 0.03 -9.12 10.57
C SER A 110 0.20 -9.28 12.07
N THR A 111 1.15 -8.55 12.66
CA THR A 111 1.24 -8.40 14.12
C THR A 111 0.50 -7.14 14.59
N ARG A 112 0.23 -6.20 13.67
CA ARG A 112 -0.56 -4.99 13.91
C ARG A 112 -1.03 -4.38 12.58
N PRO A 113 -1.95 -3.40 12.58
CA PRO A 113 -2.31 -2.68 11.37
C PRO A 113 -1.10 -2.03 10.69
N GLY A 114 -1.04 -2.09 9.36
CA GLY A 114 0.00 -1.50 8.53
C GLY A 114 1.22 -2.39 8.26
N ASN A 115 1.27 -3.60 8.82
CA ASN A 115 2.31 -4.59 8.50
C ASN A 115 1.72 -5.91 8.01
N PHE A 116 2.50 -6.63 7.22
CA PHE A 116 2.07 -7.86 6.58
C PHE A 116 3.27 -8.74 6.22
N ASP A 117 3.11 -10.04 6.39
CA ASP A 117 4.09 -11.07 6.11
C ASP A 117 3.74 -11.77 4.78
N THR A 118 4.48 -11.46 3.72
CA THR A 118 4.31 -12.11 2.40
C THR A 118 4.99 -13.47 2.31
N THR A 119 5.71 -13.89 3.36
CA THR A 119 6.44 -15.15 3.45
C THR A 119 5.73 -16.18 4.33
N GLY A 120 4.42 -16.05 4.48
CA GLY A 120 3.55 -17.08 5.06
C GLY A 120 2.89 -17.99 4.01
N PRO A 121 2.32 -19.13 4.42
CA PRO A 121 1.81 -20.15 3.49
C PRO A 121 0.48 -19.83 2.81
N LEU A 122 -0.24 -18.77 3.23
CA LEU A 122 -1.62 -18.49 2.77
C LEU A 122 -1.69 -18.20 1.26
N PHE A 123 -0.80 -17.33 0.77
CA PHE A 123 -0.82 -16.89 -0.64
C PHE A 123 0.08 -17.74 -1.52
N ASN A 124 1.25 -18.10 -1.02
CA ASN A 124 2.13 -19.06 -1.69
C ASN A 124 2.81 -19.97 -0.68
N PRO A 125 2.43 -21.26 -0.59
CA PRO A 125 3.09 -22.23 0.28
C PRO A 125 4.60 -22.38 0.01
N LYS A 126 5.08 -22.02 -1.19
CA LYS A 126 6.52 -22.05 -1.53
C LYS A 126 7.30 -20.85 -0.95
N ALA A 127 6.62 -19.79 -0.54
CA ALA A 127 7.21 -18.63 0.10
C ALA A 127 7.33 -18.80 1.62
N ASP A 128 6.70 -19.83 2.19
CA ASP A 128 6.66 -20.07 3.63
C ASP A 128 8.07 -20.27 4.21
N ASN A 129 8.50 -19.33 5.06
CA ASN A 129 9.77 -19.40 5.78
C ASN A 129 9.62 -20.00 7.19
N GLY A 130 8.39 -20.30 7.63
CA GLY A 130 8.05 -20.84 8.96
C GLY A 130 8.13 -19.83 10.10
N VAL A 131 8.37 -18.56 9.82
CA VAL A 131 8.54 -17.45 10.77
C VAL A 131 7.45 -16.41 10.51
N LEU A 132 6.94 -15.80 11.58
CA LEU A 132 6.08 -14.62 11.45
C LEU A 132 6.95 -13.36 11.57
N ASP A 133 7.34 -12.78 10.45
CA ASP A 133 8.19 -11.60 10.34
C ASP A 133 7.59 -10.50 9.43
N PRO A 134 6.39 -9.98 9.77
CA PRO A 134 5.71 -9.01 8.94
C PRO A 134 6.52 -7.73 8.80
N VAL A 135 6.59 -7.26 7.55
CA VAL A 135 7.17 -5.97 7.23
C VAL A 135 6.06 -4.93 7.09
N ARG A 136 6.36 -3.69 7.45
CA ARG A 136 5.48 -2.56 7.18
C ARG A 136 5.27 -2.42 5.67
N ILE A 137 4.02 -2.23 5.26
CA ILE A 137 3.66 -2.01 3.86
C ILE A 137 4.18 -0.62 3.43
N PRO A 138 5.15 -0.53 2.50
CA PRO A 138 5.74 0.75 2.12
C PRO A 138 4.83 1.60 1.24
N SER A 139 5.00 2.94 1.29
CA SER A 139 4.59 3.77 0.16
C SER A 139 5.54 3.53 -1.01
N LEU A 140 4.97 3.50 -2.20
CA LEU A 140 5.65 3.38 -3.49
C LEU A 140 5.93 4.75 -4.13
N ARG A 141 5.48 5.86 -3.53
CA ARG A 141 5.73 7.21 -4.02
C ARG A 141 7.23 7.43 -4.19
N GLY A 142 7.62 7.86 -5.38
CA GLY A 142 9.02 8.11 -5.71
C GLY A 142 9.89 6.85 -5.81
N ALA A 143 9.31 5.66 -5.98
CA ALA A 143 10.02 4.37 -6.05
C ALA A 143 11.24 4.36 -6.99
N ARG A 144 11.20 5.13 -8.08
CA ARG A 144 12.34 5.34 -9.01
C ARG A 144 13.63 5.84 -8.34
N TYR A 145 13.53 6.48 -7.18
CA TYR A 145 14.68 7.00 -6.42
C TYR A 145 15.09 6.09 -5.27
N LEU A 146 14.44 4.94 -5.09
CA LEU A 146 14.53 4.19 -3.84
C LEU A 146 15.19 2.83 -3.98
N ALA A 147 15.78 2.51 -5.14
CA ALA A 147 16.57 1.29 -5.32
C ALA A 147 17.71 1.21 -4.27
N PRO A 148 18.13 -0.01 -3.86
CA PRO A 148 17.52 -1.30 -4.20
C PRO A 148 16.15 -1.52 -3.53
N TYR A 149 15.40 -2.50 -4.01
CA TYR A 149 14.02 -2.83 -3.64
C TYR A 149 13.94 -4.01 -2.66
N GLY A 150 12.83 -4.07 -1.91
CA GLY A 150 12.68 -4.86 -0.69
C GLY A 150 13.04 -4.05 0.56
N ALA A 151 12.43 -4.36 1.71
CA ALA A 151 12.72 -3.69 2.98
C ALA A 151 14.21 -3.88 3.39
N ASP A 152 14.74 -5.05 3.06
CA ASP A 152 16.13 -5.43 3.19
C ASP A 152 16.98 -5.01 1.98
N GLY A 153 16.42 -4.45 0.91
CA GLY A 153 17.17 -4.06 -0.29
C GLY A 153 17.75 -5.24 -1.10
N ARG A 154 17.14 -6.42 -1.04
CA ARG A 154 17.63 -7.65 -1.71
C ARG A 154 17.63 -7.62 -3.25
N MET A 155 16.91 -6.70 -3.89
CA MET A 155 16.76 -6.68 -5.36
C MET A 155 17.15 -5.33 -5.97
N ALA A 156 18.10 -5.32 -6.90
CA ALA A 156 18.51 -4.07 -7.57
C ALA A 156 17.50 -3.60 -8.64
N SER A 157 16.74 -4.53 -9.23
CA SER A 157 15.84 -4.30 -10.36
C SER A 157 14.38 -4.20 -9.90
N LEU A 158 13.69 -3.12 -10.27
CA LEU A 158 12.26 -2.97 -9.99
C LEU A 158 11.44 -4.00 -10.77
N HIS A 159 11.85 -4.29 -12.00
CA HIS A 159 11.24 -5.31 -12.85
C HIS A 159 11.27 -6.68 -12.17
N ASP A 160 12.44 -7.09 -11.65
CA ASP A 160 12.58 -8.39 -10.98
C ASP A 160 11.83 -8.43 -9.65
N PHE A 161 11.78 -7.29 -8.94
CA PHE A 161 11.01 -7.16 -7.72
C PHE A 161 9.50 -7.32 -7.98
N VAL A 162 8.94 -6.64 -8.98
CA VAL A 162 7.53 -6.75 -9.37
C VAL A 162 7.19 -8.21 -9.72
N ARG A 163 8.00 -8.84 -10.58
CA ARG A 163 7.82 -10.25 -10.93
C ARG A 163 7.90 -11.16 -9.70
N ASN A 164 8.86 -10.92 -8.79
CA ASN A 164 8.98 -11.70 -7.56
C ASN A 164 7.72 -11.63 -6.70
N VAL A 165 7.16 -10.43 -6.51
CA VAL A 165 5.92 -10.27 -5.73
C VAL A 165 4.79 -11.06 -6.38
N ILE A 166 4.59 -10.91 -7.69
CA ILE A 166 3.54 -11.63 -8.43
C ILE A 166 3.70 -13.14 -8.30
N VAL A 167 4.84 -13.69 -8.73
CA VAL A 167 5.02 -15.14 -8.92
C VAL A 167 5.42 -15.85 -7.63
N ASN A 168 6.33 -15.26 -6.85
CA ASN A 168 6.92 -15.94 -5.70
C ASN A 168 6.19 -15.62 -4.39
N GLU A 169 5.64 -14.42 -4.20
CA GLU A 169 4.94 -14.09 -2.96
C GLU A 169 3.43 -14.40 -3.05
N PHE A 170 2.80 -14.11 -4.19
CA PHE A 170 1.36 -14.25 -4.37
C PHE A 170 0.92 -15.38 -5.31
N ALA A 171 1.86 -16.23 -5.76
CA ALA A 171 1.60 -17.39 -6.63
C ALA A 171 0.82 -17.06 -7.92
N GLY A 172 0.93 -15.83 -8.41
CA GLY A 172 0.32 -15.39 -9.67
C GLY A 172 0.94 -16.06 -10.89
N PRO A 173 0.25 -16.01 -12.04
CA PRO A 173 0.81 -16.48 -13.30
C PRO A 173 2.06 -15.69 -13.67
N GLU A 174 2.92 -16.28 -14.51
CA GLU A 174 4.05 -15.54 -15.09
C GLU A 174 3.50 -14.37 -15.93
N PRO A 175 3.72 -13.11 -15.54
CA PRO A 175 3.24 -11.97 -16.31
C PRO A 175 4.02 -11.88 -17.63
N SER A 176 3.35 -11.44 -18.71
CA SER A 176 4.07 -11.15 -19.95
C SER A 176 5.06 -10.00 -19.73
N PRO A 177 6.17 -9.93 -20.49
CA PRO A 177 7.15 -8.85 -20.33
C PRO A 177 6.53 -7.45 -20.43
N VAL A 178 5.56 -7.27 -21.32
CA VAL A 178 4.84 -6.00 -21.50
C VAL A 178 4.07 -5.59 -20.25
N ILE A 179 3.47 -6.54 -19.53
CA ILE A 179 2.75 -6.25 -18.28
C ILE A 179 3.71 -5.83 -17.17
N VAL A 180 4.86 -6.49 -17.03
CA VAL A 180 5.87 -6.09 -16.04
C VAL A 180 6.44 -4.73 -16.39
N ASP A 181 6.80 -4.48 -17.66
CA ASP A 181 7.27 -3.18 -18.13
C ASP A 181 6.25 -2.08 -17.89
N ALA A 182 4.97 -2.37 -18.10
CA ALA A 182 3.88 -1.43 -17.84
C ALA A 182 3.77 -1.10 -16.34
N ILE A 183 3.76 -2.11 -15.45
CA ILE A 183 3.74 -1.89 -14.00
C ILE A 183 4.96 -1.08 -13.56
N VAL A 184 6.15 -1.41 -14.07
CA VAL A 184 7.37 -0.64 -13.80
C VAL A 184 7.22 0.81 -14.26
N ALA A 185 6.67 1.05 -15.45
CA ALA A 185 6.42 2.41 -15.95
C ALA A 185 5.45 3.18 -15.05
N TYR A 186 4.37 2.55 -14.58
CA TYR A 186 3.45 3.14 -13.60
C TYR A 186 4.16 3.48 -12.29
N LEU A 187 4.90 2.54 -11.69
CA LEU A 187 5.62 2.76 -10.43
C LEU A 187 6.71 3.83 -10.53
N GLN A 188 7.31 4.00 -11.71
CA GLN A 188 8.27 5.09 -11.97
C GLN A 188 7.59 6.44 -12.16
N ASP A 189 6.30 6.46 -12.51
CA ASP A 189 5.52 7.66 -12.74
C ASP A 189 4.87 8.20 -11.45
N VAL A 190 4.59 7.34 -10.46
CA VAL A 190 4.13 7.76 -9.11
C VAL A 190 5.25 8.54 -8.39
N ASP A 191 5.04 9.84 -8.19
CA ASP A 191 6.01 10.75 -7.58
C ASP A 191 5.70 11.05 -6.11
N PHE A 192 6.65 11.70 -5.43
CA PHE A 192 6.40 12.26 -4.10
C PHE A 192 5.35 13.38 -4.16
N LEU A 193 4.59 13.53 -3.09
CA LEU A 193 3.76 14.72 -2.89
C LEU A 193 4.66 15.97 -2.86
N PRO A 194 4.24 17.08 -3.50
CA PRO A 194 4.98 18.34 -3.44
C PRO A 194 5.07 18.82 -1.99
N ASN A 195 6.28 19.15 -1.53
CA ASN A 195 6.53 19.72 -0.21
C ASN A 195 7.13 21.13 -0.36
N PRO A 196 6.37 22.21 -0.06
CA PRO A 196 6.82 23.60 -0.24
C PRO A 196 7.89 24.03 0.77
N SER A 197 8.06 23.26 1.86
CA SER A 197 9.10 23.50 2.87
C SER A 197 10.45 22.93 2.46
N LEU A 198 10.53 22.16 1.36
CA LEU A 198 11.78 21.55 0.87
C LEU A 198 12.27 22.19 -0.42
N GLY A 199 13.50 22.70 -0.38
CA GLY A 199 14.21 23.22 -1.54
C GLY A 199 15.09 22.17 -2.24
N PRO A 200 15.82 22.59 -3.29
CA PRO A 200 16.83 21.75 -3.94
C PRO A 200 17.82 21.18 -2.92
N GLY A 201 18.12 19.89 -3.02
CA GLY A 201 19.05 19.20 -2.11
C GLY A 201 18.47 18.89 -0.71
N GLY A 202 17.16 18.94 -0.53
CA GLY A 202 16.52 18.47 0.72
C GLY A 202 16.75 19.40 1.92
N ARG A 203 17.10 20.67 1.69
CA ARG A 203 17.18 21.69 2.75
C ARG A 203 15.84 22.36 2.96
N LEU A 204 15.57 22.76 4.20
CA LEU A 204 14.37 23.54 4.50
C LEU A 204 14.45 24.92 3.84
N ILE A 205 13.33 25.38 3.29
CA ILE A 205 13.17 26.71 2.66
C ILE A 205 11.88 27.38 3.13
N GLY A 206 11.72 28.67 2.78
CA GLY A 206 10.52 29.42 3.10
C GLY A 206 10.46 29.84 4.58
N LYS A 207 9.29 29.69 5.20
CA LYS A 207 9.06 30.08 6.61
C LYS A 207 9.46 28.93 7.53
N ILE A 208 10.73 28.89 7.88
CA ILE A 208 11.29 27.90 8.79
C ILE A 208 11.14 28.40 10.24
N SER A 209 10.63 27.56 11.15
CA SER A 209 10.55 27.84 12.58
C SER A 209 11.91 27.69 13.29
N ASP A 210 12.04 28.22 14.50
CA ASP A 210 13.27 28.03 15.28
C ASP A 210 13.48 26.57 15.69
N ALA A 211 12.39 25.83 15.92
CA ALA A 211 12.45 24.40 16.24
C ALA A 211 12.97 23.58 15.06
N GLU A 212 12.45 23.83 13.86
CA GLU A 212 12.92 23.18 12.62
C GLU A 212 14.39 23.47 12.34
N ARG A 213 14.84 24.73 12.52
CA ARG A 213 16.27 25.10 12.36
C ARG A 213 17.16 24.36 13.33
N ARG A 214 16.79 24.28 14.61
CA ARG A 214 17.56 23.54 15.62
C ARG A 214 17.53 22.04 15.33
N GLY A 215 16.39 21.52 14.89
CA GLY A 215 16.21 20.13 14.48
C GLY A 215 17.11 19.75 13.31
N GLU A 216 17.18 20.58 12.26
CA GLU A 216 18.08 20.38 11.11
C GLU A 216 19.55 20.35 11.56
N ALA A 217 19.95 21.26 12.45
CA ALA A 217 21.30 21.28 12.99
C ALA A 217 21.61 20.03 13.84
N LEU A 218 20.66 19.58 14.66
CA LEU A 218 20.79 18.35 15.44
C LEU A 218 20.86 17.11 14.54
N PHE A 219 20.08 17.09 13.46
CA PHE A 219 20.03 15.98 12.50
C PHE A 219 21.38 15.77 11.79
N ALA A 220 22.10 16.86 11.51
CA ALA A 220 23.44 16.81 10.94
C ALA A 220 24.57 16.64 11.97
N LYS A 221 24.27 16.77 13.27
CA LYS A 221 25.27 16.73 14.34
C LYS A 221 25.87 15.31 14.46
N PRO A 222 27.21 15.18 14.50
CA PRO A 222 27.86 13.91 14.76
C PRO A 222 27.43 13.29 16.10
N PHE A 223 27.29 11.97 16.13
CA PHE A 223 26.92 11.24 17.33
C PHE A 223 28.05 11.32 18.39
N PRO A 224 27.72 11.39 19.70
CA PRO A 224 28.73 11.60 20.74
C PRO A 224 29.81 10.51 20.80
N HIS A 225 29.45 9.27 20.49
CA HIS A 225 30.32 8.09 20.58
C HIS A 225 30.78 7.56 19.22
N ASP A 226 30.36 8.20 18.13
CA ASP A 226 30.83 7.92 16.77
C ASP A 226 30.76 9.21 15.92
N PRO A 227 31.84 10.01 15.89
CA PRO A 227 31.87 11.26 15.14
C PRO A 227 31.77 11.10 13.62
N GLY A 228 31.90 9.87 13.10
CA GLY A 228 31.69 9.56 11.68
C GLY A 228 30.21 9.38 11.30
N MET A 229 29.31 9.33 12.29
CA MET A 229 27.89 9.04 12.11
C MET A 229 27.01 10.23 12.53
N SER A 230 25.94 10.47 11.77
CA SER A 230 24.85 11.38 12.11
C SER A 230 23.57 10.90 11.42
N CYS A 231 22.41 11.44 11.79
CA CYS A 231 21.15 11.10 11.11
C CYS A 231 21.26 11.42 9.60
N ALA A 232 21.85 12.57 9.27
CA ALA A 232 22.12 13.02 7.90
C ALA A 232 23.15 12.14 7.14
N GLY A 233 23.92 11.30 7.84
CA GLY A 233 24.87 10.38 7.23
C GLY A 233 24.19 9.27 6.43
N CYS A 234 23.07 8.75 6.93
CA CYS A 234 22.27 7.74 6.22
C CYS A 234 21.06 8.38 5.50
N HIS A 235 20.36 9.30 6.16
CA HIS A 235 19.26 10.06 5.57
C HIS A 235 19.78 11.33 4.88
N VAL A 236 20.59 11.14 3.84
CA VAL A 236 21.34 12.20 3.17
C VAL A 236 20.41 13.29 2.64
N PRO A 237 20.49 14.56 3.13
CA PRO A 237 19.71 15.67 2.60
C PRO A 237 19.93 15.80 1.09
N SER A 238 18.92 15.38 0.35
CA SER A 238 18.93 15.20 -1.09
C SER A 238 17.48 15.21 -1.60
N GLY A 239 17.25 14.84 -2.86
CA GLY A 239 15.88 14.69 -3.37
C GLY A 239 15.03 13.67 -2.61
N ALA A 240 15.66 12.63 -2.02
CA ALA A 240 14.97 11.46 -1.47
C ALA A 240 15.43 11.02 -0.07
N PHE A 241 16.39 11.69 0.58
CA PHE A 241 16.80 11.39 1.97
C PHE A 241 17.25 9.93 2.20
N VAL A 242 18.02 9.39 1.26
CA VAL A 242 18.55 8.03 1.33
C VAL A 242 20.01 7.98 0.90
N ASP A 243 20.75 7.03 1.45
CA ASP A 243 22.11 6.67 1.05
C ASP A 243 22.17 5.40 0.19
N HIS A 244 21.03 4.74 -0.03
CA HIS A 244 20.88 3.48 -0.77
C HIS A 244 21.61 2.28 -0.14
N ARG A 245 21.91 2.34 1.16
CA ARG A 245 22.60 1.25 1.89
C ARG A 245 21.68 0.61 2.91
N GLN A 246 22.10 -0.56 3.39
CA GLN A 246 21.49 -1.26 4.51
C GLN A 246 22.26 -0.97 5.80
N HIS A 247 21.53 -0.85 6.91
CA HIS A 247 22.08 -0.63 8.23
C HIS A 247 21.32 -1.44 9.28
N ASP A 248 22.01 -1.85 10.34
CA ASP A 248 21.36 -2.32 11.56
C ASP A 248 21.43 -1.20 12.59
N VAL A 249 20.26 -0.64 12.89
CA VAL A 249 20.09 0.46 13.83
C VAL A 249 19.53 -0.03 15.17
N GLY A 250 19.92 -1.25 15.57
CA GLY A 250 19.38 -1.93 16.74
C GLY A 250 17.97 -2.45 16.50
N SER A 251 17.67 -2.83 15.25
CA SER A 251 16.32 -3.20 14.82
C SER A 251 16.11 -4.70 14.70
N GLY A 252 17.20 -5.48 14.77
CA GLY A 252 17.18 -6.95 14.65
C GLY A 252 17.56 -7.46 13.27
N GLY A 253 18.18 -6.63 12.42
CA GLY A 253 18.58 -6.97 11.06
C GLY A 253 19.08 -5.78 10.27
N LEU A 254 19.61 -6.05 9.08
CA LEU A 254 20.06 -5.05 8.11
C LEU A 254 18.89 -4.65 7.21
N PHE A 255 18.51 -3.38 7.26
CA PHE A 255 17.42 -2.83 6.45
C PHE A 255 17.88 -1.59 5.71
N LYS A 256 17.27 -1.35 4.55
CA LYS A 256 17.56 -0.17 3.75
C LYS A 256 17.13 1.10 4.49
N THR A 257 17.92 2.15 4.41
CA THR A 257 17.50 3.48 4.87
C THR A 257 16.20 3.89 4.16
N PRO A 258 15.08 4.10 4.88
CA PRO A 258 13.86 4.58 4.25
C PRO A 258 13.97 6.07 3.91
N THR A 259 13.28 6.50 2.86
CA THR A 259 13.14 7.94 2.55
C THR A 259 12.38 8.64 3.67
N LEU A 260 12.78 9.87 3.97
CA LEU A 260 12.02 10.77 4.84
C LEU A 260 10.98 11.58 4.07
N ARG A 261 10.97 11.58 2.74
CA ARG A 261 9.94 12.26 1.94
C ARG A 261 8.58 11.62 2.17
N ASN A 262 7.59 12.45 2.48
CA ASN A 262 6.20 12.03 2.72
C ASN A 262 6.05 11.01 3.86
N ALA A 263 7.05 10.89 4.75
CA ALA A 263 7.05 9.93 5.84
C ALA A 263 5.93 10.20 6.86
N ASP A 264 5.40 11.43 6.94
CA ASP A 264 4.35 11.81 7.88
C ASP A 264 3.03 11.06 7.62
N PHE A 265 2.86 10.55 6.40
CA PHE A 265 1.68 9.79 5.96
C PHE A 265 1.92 8.28 5.91
N ASN A 266 3.06 7.80 6.42
CA ASN A 266 3.52 6.42 6.27
C ASN A 266 3.67 5.67 7.60
N ALA A 267 3.07 6.19 8.68
CA ALA A 267 2.97 5.46 9.94
C ALA A 267 2.20 4.14 9.77
N PRO A 268 2.53 3.08 10.53
CA PRO A 268 3.58 3.04 11.54
C PRO A 268 5.00 3.01 10.93
N TYR A 269 6.00 3.38 11.74
CA TYR A 269 7.41 3.53 11.36
C TYR A 269 8.25 2.28 11.70
N PHE A 270 9.48 2.26 11.18
CA PHE A 270 10.40 1.12 11.14
C PHE A 270 10.00 0.02 10.13
N HIS A 271 10.91 -0.91 9.88
CA HIS A 271 10.72 -1.97 8.88
C HIS A 271 9.56 -2.91 9.22
N ASP A 272 9.20 -3.04 10.50
CA ASP A 272 8.13 -3.91 11.03
C ASP A 272 6.92 -3.13 11.57
N GLY A 273 6.96 -1.79 11.51
CA GLY A 273 5.88 -0.95 12.03
C GLY A 273 5.83 -0.82 13.55
N ARG A 274 6.91 -1.08 14.31
CA ARG A 274 6.85 -1.07 15.79
C ARG A 274 6.57 0.30 16.43
N PHE A 275 6.77 1.41 15.70
CA PHE A 275 6.60 2.77 16.25
C PHE A 275 5.46 3.52 15.56
N ASP A 276 4.64 4.25 16.32
CA ASP A 276 3.49 5.01 15.82
C ASP A 276 3.79 6.50 15.64
N SER A 277 4.94 6.98 16.11
CA SER A 277 5.31 8.41 16.04
C SER A 277 6.81 8.62 15.85
N TYR A 278 7.18 9.79 15.31
CA TYR A 278 8.58 10.22 15.25
C TYR A 278 9.23 10.34 16.63
N ASP A 279 8.50 10.72 17.67
CA ASP A 279 9.06 10.80 19.02
C ASP A 279 9.55 9.43 19.51
N GLN A 280 8.78 8.36 19.26
CA GLN A 280 9.22 7.00 19.55
C GLN A 280 10.42 6.56 18.72
N VAL A 281 10.47 6.92 17.43
CA VAL A 281 11.63 6.66 16.57
C VAL A 281 12.87 7.38 17.10
N VAL A 282 12.77 8.67 17.41
CA VAL A 282 13.88 9.47 17.96
C VAL A 282 14.31 8.94 19.31
N ALA A 283 13.38 8.54 20.19
CA ALA A 283 13.70 7.94 21.47
C ALA A 283 14.43 6.59 21.34
N HIS A 284 14.08 5.78 20.33
CA HIS A 284 14.82 4.55 20.00
C HIS A 284 16.27 4.88 19.62
N PHE A 285 16.49 5.83 18.70
CA PHE A 285 17.84 6.23 18.30
C PHE A 285 18.64 6.86 19.44
N ASP A 286 18.01 7.68 20.28
CA ASP A 286 18.65 8.25 21.48
C ASP A 286 19.14 7.15 22.43
N SER A 287 18.31 6.12 22.65
CA SER A 287 18.67 4.98 23.50
C SER A 287 19.73 4.08 22.89
N VAL A 288 19.63 3.73 21.60
CA VAL A 288 20.54 2.78 20.94
C VAL A 288 21.93 3.38 20.76
N PHE A 289 22.01 4.66 20.42
CA PHE A 289 23.27 5.35 20.14
C PHE A 289 23.76 6.24 21.29
N ALA A 290 23.04 6.23 22.43
CA ALA A 290 23.35 7.04 23.61
C ALA A 290 23.58 8.53 23.27
N LEU A 291 22.65 9.12 22.49
CA LEU A 291 22.82 10.46 21.94
C LEU A 291 22.73 11.56 23.00
N GLY A 292 22.05 11.30 24.11
CA GLY A 292 21.91 12.23 25.23
C GLY A 292 20.98 13.40 24.92
N LEU A 293 19.95 13.15 24.10
CA LEU A 293 19.02 14.19 23.66
C LEU A 293 18.16 14.70 24.82
N THR A 294 18.14 16.02 25.00
CA THR A 294 17.20 16.66 25.93
C THR A 294 15.77 16.56 25.40
N ALA A 295 14.78 16.83 26.25
CA ALA A 295 13.39 16.91 25.82
C ALA A 295 13.16 17.98 24.73
N GLN A 296 13.97 19.05 24.72
CA GLN A 296 13.89 20.07 23.68
C GLN A 296 14.52 19.56 22.37
N ASP A 297 15.66 18.87 22.43
CA ASP A 297 16.31 18.32 21.23
C ASP A 297 15.39 17.34 20.50
N ARG A 298 14.68 16.48 21.23
CA ARG A 298 13.71 15.55 20.64
C ARG A 298 12.56 16.28 19.94
N LYS A 299 12.00 17.32 20.58
CA LYS A 299 10.94 18.15 19.96
C LYS A 299 11.43 18.86 18.70
N ASP A 300 12.65 19.38 18.73
CA ASP A 300 13.25 20.06 17.58
C ASP A 300 13.51 19.08 16.43
N LEU A 301 14.02 17.87 16.71
CA LEU A 301 14.18 16.81 15.71
C LEU A 301 12.84 16.37 15.13
N VAL A 302 11.81 16.17 15.96
CA VAL A 302 10.46 15.84 15.49
C VAL A 302 9.91 16.95 14.60
N ALA A 303 10.09 18.22 14.95
CA ALA A 303 9.67 19.34 14.10
C ALA A 303 10.37 19.32 12.73
N TYR A 304 11.68 19.03 12.70
CA TYR A 304 12.42 18.86 11.44
C TYR A 304 11.92 17.66 10.62
N LEU A 305 11.72 16.49 11.25
CA LEU A 305 11.22 15.29 10.59
C LEU A 305 9.82 15.49 10.02
N THR A 306 8.93 16.17 10.75
CA THR A 306 7.60 16.55 10.24
C THR A 306 7.72 17.47 9.04
N ALA A 307 8.56 18.52 9.10
CA ALA A 307 8.72 19.45 7.96
C ALA A 307 9.28 18.77 6.70
N VAL A 308 10.24 17.84 6.86
CA VAL A 308 10.78 17.03 5.74
C VAL A 308 9.77 15.99 5.25
N GLY A 309 9.05 15.38 6.18
CA GLY A 309 8.08 14.32 5.97
C GLY A 309 6.73 14.76 5.45
N ASP A 310 6.45 16.06 5.41
CA ASP A 310 5.18 16.61 4.94
C ASP A 310 5.01 16.53 3.41
N GLY A 311 3.81 16.89 2.95
CA GLY A 311 3.40 16.98 1.56
C GLY A 311 2.06 17.68 1.45
N THR A 312 1.88 18.48 0.39
CA THR A 312 0.63 19.19 0.13
C THR A 312 -0.49 18.23 -0.21
N GLN A 313 -1.69 18.49 0.34
CA GLN A 313 -2.93 17.76 0.04
C GLN A 313 -2.70 16.23 -0.07
N PRO A 314 -2.29 15.58 1.03
CA PRO A 314 -1.85 14.19 1.02
C PRO A 314 -2.98 13.18 0.79
N TYR A 315 -4.21 13.61 1.01
CA TYR A 315 -5.43 12.84 0.83
C TYR A 315 -6.38 13.58 -0.11
N GLU A 316 -7.23 12.80 -0.77
CA GLU A 316 -8.37 13.27 -1.55
C GLU A 316 -9.62 12.49 -1.16
N HIS A 317 -10.76 13.14 -1.28
CA HIS A 317 -12.04 12.53 -0.97
C HIS A 317 -12.45 11.60 -2.11
N GLU A 318 -12.73 10.34 -1.80
CA GLU A 318 -13.30 9.43 -2.78
C GLU A 318 -14.74 9.84 -3.10
N GLY A 319 -15.08 9.76 -4.38
CA GLY A 319 -16.42 10.07 -4.87
C GLY A 319 -16.62 9.44 -6.24
N ALA A 320 -17.87 9.44 -6.72
CA ALA A 320 -18.20 8.77 -7.97
C ALA A 320 -17.41 9.34 -9.15
N ALA A 321 -17.16 10.65 -9.16
CA ALA A 321 -16.35 11.31 -10.18
C ALA A 321 -14.89 10.85 -10.17
N ALA A 322 -14.30 10.63 -9.00
CA ALA A 322 -12.91 10.16 -8.87
C ALA A 322 -12.79 8.70 -9.35
N SER A 323 -13.67 7.81 -8.89
CA SER A 323 -13.69 6.41 -9.34
C SER A 323 -13.94 6.31 -10.85
N LEU A 324 -14.87 7.09 -11.40
CA LEU A 324 -15.12 7.13 -12.85
C LEU A 324 -13.92 7.66 -13.64
N LYS A 325 -13.15 8.60 -13.09
CA LYS A 325 -11.93 9.10 -13.74
C LYS A 325 -10.92 7.96 -13.90
N GLU A 326 -10.65 7.21 -12.83
CA GLU A 326 -9.71 6.08 -12.87
C GLU A 326 -10.18 4.98 -13.83
N ILE A 327 -11.44 4.56 -13.74
CA ILE A 327 -12.05 3.59 -14.66
C ILE A 327 -11.92 4.05 -16.12
N ASN A 328 -12.09 5.35 -16.38
CA ASN A 328 -11.92 5.92 -17.72
C ASN A 328 -10.46 5.95 -18.19
N ASP A 329 -9.50 6.13 -17.29
CA ASP A 329 -8.06 6.06 -17.57
C ASP A 329 -7.69 4.61 -17.94
N PHE A 330 -8.18 3.60 -17.21
CA PHE A 330 -8.04 2.18 -17.57
C PHE A 330 -8.65 1.86 -18.94
N ALA A 331 -9.85 2.38 -19.22
CA ALA A 331 -10.53 2.14 -20.49
C ALA A 331 -9.75 2.70 -21.69
N THR A 332 -8.80 3.63 -21.53
CA THR A 332 -7.96 4.09 -22.64
C THR A 332 -7.06 2.98 -23.21
N VAL A 333 -6.69 1.99 -22.40
CA VAL A 333 -5.90 0.82 -22.81
C VAL A 333 -6.62 0.02 -23.90
N LEU A 334 -7.93 -0.15 -23.75
CA LEU A 334 -8.78 -0.85 -24.73
C LEU A 334 -8.75 -0.18 -26.11
N GLY A 335 -8.61 1.14 -26.17
CA GLY A 335 -8.52 1.88 -27.43
C GLY A 335 -7.32 1.49 -28.30
N THR A 336 -6.25 0.98 -27.68
CA THR A 336 -5.06 0.46 -28.37
C THR A 336 -5.11 -1.05 -28.54
N ALA A 337 -5.57 -1.78 -27.52
CA ALA A 337 -5.57 -3.24 -27.51
C ALA A 337 -6.61 -3.85 -28.48
N ILE A 338 -7.79 -3.23 -28.61
CA ILE A 338 -8.87 -3.75 -29.48
C ILE A 338 -8.46 -3.74 -30.97
N PRO A 339 -7.96 -2.63 -31.56
CA PRO A 339 -7.51 -2.65 -32.96
C PRO A 339 -6.35 -3.62 -33.22
N ALA A 340 -5.49 -3.82 -32.22
CA ALA A 340 -4.39 -4.78 -32.28
C ALA A 340 -4.85 -6.25 -32.20
N GLY A 341 -6.09 -6.50 -31.77
CA GLY A 341 -6.58 -7.86 -31.50
C GLY A 341 -5.89 -8.53 -30.32
N ASP A 342 -5.36 -7.73 -29.38
CA ASP A 342 -4.63 -8.21 -28.20
C ASP A 342 -5.61 -8.77 -27.17
N LYS A 343 -5.83 -10.09 -27.24
CA LYS A 343 -6.80 -10.80 -26.39
C LYS A 343 -6.43 -10.74 -24.91
N ASP A 344 -5.14 -10.79 -24.60
CA ASP A 344 -4.65 -10.86 -23.22
C ASP A 344 -4.83 -9.51 -22.53
N VAL A 345 -4.45 -8.41 -23.19
CA VAL A 345 -4.64 -7.06 -22.63
C VAL A 345 -6.13 -6.69 -22.58
N VAL A 346 -6.93 -7.07 -23.60
CA VAL A 346 -8.38 -6.83 -23.56
C VAL A 346 -9.05 -7.61 -22.43
N GLY A 347 -8.68 -8.88 -22.23
CA GLY A 347 -9.21 -9.70 -21.14
C GLY A 347 -8.88 -9.11 -19.78
N LEU A 348 -7.61 -8.76 -19.55
CA LEU A 348 -7.17 -8.10 -18.33
C LEU A 348 -7.95 -6.81 -18.08
N ALA A 349 -8.04 -5.93 -19.09
CA ALA A 349 -8.74 -4.66 -18.96
C ALA A 349 -10.24 -4.82 -18.68
N VAL A 350 -10.93 -5.74 -19.37
CA VAL A 350 -12.36 -5.98 -19.15
C VAL A 350 -12.62 -6.54 -17.75
N GLU A 351 -11.77 -7.45 -17.27
CA GLU A 351 -11.87 -8.01 -15.93
C GLU A 351 -11.69 -6.94 -14.85
N THR A 352 -10.60 -6.16 -14.93
CA THR A 352 -10.28 -5.10 -13.96
C THR A 352 -11.36 -4.01 -13.96
N ILE A 353 -11.68 -3.43 -15.13
CA ILE A 353 -12.69 -2.37 -15.25
C ILE A 353 -14.07 -2.89 -14.80
N GLY A 354 -14.39 -4.14 -15.12
CA GLY A 354 -15.63 -4.77 -14.67
C GLY A 354 -15.68 -4.95 -13.15
N GLY A 355 -14.55 -5.22 -12.50
CA GLY A 355 -14.40 -5.25 -11.04
C GLY A 355 -14.67 -3.89 -10.41
N GLU A 356 -13.96 -2.86 -10.86
CA GLU A 356 -14.12 -1.48 -10.39
C GLU A 356 -15.57 -0.98 -10.54
N LEU A 357 -16.22 -1.27 -11.66
CA LEU A 357 -17.63 -0.91 -11.87
C LEU A 357 -18.57 -1.65 -10.92
N ARG A 358 -18.26 -2.89 -10.54
CA ARG A 358 -19.03 -3.66 -9.55
C ARG A 358 -18.83 -3.10 -8.15
N GLU A 359 -17.60 -2.73 -7.77
CA GLU A 359 -17.33 -2.06 -6.50
C GLU A 359 -18.04 -0.71 -6.41
N LEU A 360 -17.93 0.11 -7.47
CA LEU A 360 -18.67 1.37 -7.59
C LEU A 360 -20.19 1.16 -7.53
N THR A 361 -20.70 0.04 -8.05
CA THR A 361 -22.13 -0.31 -7.92
C THR A 361 -22.53 -0.51 -6.46
N GLU A 362 -21.66 -1.11 -5.63
CA GLU A 362 -21.94 -1.33 -4.20
C GLU A 362 -21.86 -0.05 -3.36
N GLN A 363 -21.18 0.99 -3.85
CA GLN A 363 -21.24 2.34 -3.25
C GLN A 363 -22.63 2.96 -3.34
N TYR A 364 -23.54 2.42 -4.16
CA TYR A 364 -24.94 2.80 -4.19
C TYR A 364 -25.77 1.68 -3.57
N PRO A 365 -26.19 1.78 -2.31
CA PRO A 365 -26.92 0.71 -1.63
C PRO A 365 -28.15 0.26 -2.40
N ASP A 366 -28.48 -1.03 -2.35
CA ASP A 366 -29.66 -1.56 -3.04
C ASP A 366 -30.98 -1.22 -2.31
N ARG A 367 -32.12 -1.64 -2.89
CA ARG A 367 -33.45 -1.43 -2.28
C ARG A 367 -33.68 -2.26 -1.01
N LYS A 368 -32.92 -3.33 -0.81
CA LYS A 368 -33.04 -4.20 0.37
C LYS A 368 -32.25 -3.65 1.55
N ASN A 369 -31.29 -2.78 1.29
CA ASN A 369 -30.54 -2.09 2.32
C ASN A 369 -31.44 -1.07 3.04
N THR A 370 -31.84 -1.43 4.26
CA THR A 370 -32.70 -0.61 5.12
C THR A 370 -31.92 0.45 5.90
N SER A 371 -30.58 0.48 5.81
CA SER A 371 -29.77 1.49 6.49
C SER A 371 -29.76 2.84 5.78
N VAL A 372 -30.32 2.95 4.57
CA VAL A 372 -30.36 4.18 3.78
C VAL A 372 -31.79 4.53 3.40
N SER A 373 -32.24 5.71 3.82
CA SER A 373 -33.58 6.24 3.49
C SER A 373 -33.53 7.16 2.26
N GLY A 374 -34.54 7.06 1.40
CA GLY A 374 -34.67 7.89 0.19
C GLY A 374 -33.88 7.38 -1.03
N GLY A 375 -34.02 8.12 -2.14
CA GLY A 375 -33.26 7.90 -3.38
C GLY A 375 -33.46 6.54 -4.04
N GLY A 376 -34.56 5.84 -3.78
CA GLY A 376 -34.72 4.43 -4.16
C GLY A 376 -34.83 4.18 -5.66
N GLU A 377 -35.25 5.18 -6.42
CA GLU A 377 -35.28 5.14 -7.89
C GLU A 377 -33.93 5.55 -8.45
N GLU A 378 -33.36 6.64 -7.96
CA GLU A 378 -32.07 7.20 -8.35
C GLU A 378 -30.93 6.18 -8.14
N ARG A 379 -30.88 5.53 -6.96
CA ARG A 379 -29.90 4.48 -6.67
C ARG A 379 -30.07 3.27 -7.60
N VAL A 380 -31.29 2.87 -7.92
CA VAL A 380 -31.52 1.74 -8.86
C VAL A 380 -31.10 2.10 -10.27
N ASN A 381 -31.37 3.32 -10.71
CA ASN A 381 -30.95 3.79 -12.03
C ASN A 381 -29.42 3.88 -12.12
N ALA A 382 -28.74 4.40 -11.08
CA ALA A 382 -27.28 4.42 -10.98
C ALA A 382 -26.67 3.00 -11.06
N ARG A 383 -27.17 2.06 -10.23
CA ARG A 383 -26.73 0.65 -10.27
C ARG A 383 -27.02 0.00 -11.62
N GLY A 384 -28.15 0.31 -12.25
CA GLY A 384 -28.53 -0.20 -13.57
C GLY A 384 -27.56 0.23 -14.65
N ALA A 385 -27.23 1.52 -14.70
CA ALA A 385 -26.29 2.08 -15.68
C ALA A 385 -24.89 1.45 -15.57
N LEU A 386 -24.38 1.25 -14.36
CA LEU A 386 -23.09 0.57 -14.14
C LEU A 386 -23.11 -0.88 -14.64
N LYS A 387 -24.20 -1.62 -14.36
CA LYS A 387 -24.37 -3.00 -14.85
C LYS A 387 -24.42 -3.07 -16.38
N GLU A 388 -25.11 -2.15 -17.03
CA GLU A 388 -25.17 -2.11 -18.51
C GLU A 388 -23.77 -1.93 -19.11
N VAL A 389 -22.95 -1.06 -18.52
CA VAL A 389 -21.57 -0.86 -18.95
C VAL A 389 -20.71 -2.11 -18.73
N VAL A 390 -20.88 -2.83 -17.62
CA VAL A 390 -20.20 -4.12 -17.40
C VAL A 390 -20.57 -5.14 -18.49
N LEU A 391 -21.84 -5.20 -18.89
CA LEU A 391 -22.27 -6.07 -19.99
C LEU A 391 -21.64 -5.68 -21.33
N LEU A 392 -21.50 -4.38 -21.62
CA LEU A 392 -20.80 -3.91 -22.82
C LEU A 392 -19.34 -4.36 -22.83
N LEU A 393 -18.62 -4.23 -21.72
CA LEU A 393 -17.24 -4.72 -21.60
C LEU A 393 -17.14 -6.22 -21.91
N ARG A 394 -18.08 -7.02 -21.40
CA ARG A 394 -18.09 -8.46 -21.70
C ARG A 394 -18.32 -8.75 -23.18
N ARG A 395 -19.15 -7.97 -23.87
CA ARG A 395 -19.33 -8.11 -25.33
C ARG A 395 -18.05 -7.77 -26.10
N ILE A 396 -17.34 -6.72 -25.68
CA ILE A 396 -16.05 -6.32 -26.27
C ILE A 396 -15.05 -7.48 -26.18
N GLU A 397 -14.90 -8.07 -24.99
CA GLU A 397 -14.00 -9.22 -24.76
C GLU A 397 -14.35 -10.40 -25.68
N ILE A 398 -15.63 -10.79 -25.73
CA ILE A 398 -16.11 -11.89 -26.59
C ILE A 398 -15.81 -11.59 -28.06
N ALA A 399 -16.11 -10.37 -28.53
CA ALA A 399 -15.87 -9.96 -29.91
C ALA A 399 -14.38 -9.99 -30.29
N VAL A 400 -13.49 -9.52 -29.41
CA VAL A 400 -12.03 -9.63 -29.65
C VAL A 400 -11.57 -11.09 -29.62
N GLY A 401 -12.11 -11.90 -28.70
CA GLY A 401 -11.87 -13.35 -28.62
C GLY A 401 -12.18 -14.08 -29.93
N ASP A 402 -13.28 -13.69 -30.57
CA ASP A 402 -13.74 -14.21 -31.87
C ASP A 402 -13.06 -13.56 -33.09
N GLY A 403 -12.13 -12.62 -32.89
CA GLY A 403 -11.46 -11.88 -33.98
C GLY A 403 -12.33 -10.78 -34.63
N ARG A 404 -13.49 -10.45 -34.07
CA ARG A 404 -14.42 -9.42 -34.54
C ARG A 404 -14.05 -8.02 -34.02
N THR A 405 -12.82 -7.58 -34.27
CA THR A 405 -12.28 -6.32 -33.72
C THR A 405 -13.06 -5.05 -34.12
N ALA A 406 -13.67 -5.03 -35.32
CA ALA A 406 -14.49 -3.91 -35.77
C ALA A 406 -15.78 -3.75 -34.93
N GLU A 407 -16.40 -4.87 -34.54
CA GLU A 407 -17.57 -4.89 -33.66
C GLU A 407 -17.18 -4.48 -32.24
N ALA A 408 -16.09 -5.04 -31.72
CA ALA A 408 -15.53 -4.65 -30.43
C ALA A 408 -15.22 -3.14 -30.36
N ALA A 409 -14.68 -2.56 -31.44
CA ALA A 409 -14.40 -1.13 -31.52
C ALA A 409 -15.70 -0.29 -31.53
N ALA A 410 -16.79 -0.80 -32.10
CA ALA A 410 -18.10 -0.14 -32.04
C ALA A 410 -18.69 -0.16 -30.63
N ASP A 411 -18.64 -1.32 -29.96
CA ASP A 411 -19.07 -1.46 -28.57
C ASP A 411 -18.21 -0.61 -27.62
N TYR A 412 -16.90 -0.51 -27.86
CA TYR A 412 -16.02 0.37 -27.10
C TYR A 412 -16.38 1.85 -27.28
N ARG A 413 -16.72 2.31 -28.49
CA ARG A 413 -17.22 3.68 -28.69
C ARG A 413 -18.52 3.93 -27.91
N ASN A 414 -19.43 2.96 -27.89
CA ASN A 414 -20.66 3.04 -27.11
C ASN A 414 -20.39 3.10 -25.60
N TYR A 415 -19.50 2.24 -25.10
CA TYR A 415 -19.00 2.28 -23.73
C TYR A 415 -18.47 3.68 -23.38
N ARG A 416 -17.59 4.25 -24.21
CA ARG A 416 -16.99 5.58 -23.98
C ARG A 416 -18.04 6.69 -23.98
N TYR A 417 -19.05 6.60 -24.84
CA TYR A 417 -20.16 7.56 -24.86
C TYR A 417 -20.98 7.53 -23.56
N LEU A 418 -21.35 6.34 -23.08
CA LEU A 418 -22.10 6.19 -21.84
C LEU A 418 -21.29 6.68 -20.62
N MET A 419 -20.01 6.31 -20.56
CA MET A 419 -19.10 6.69 -19.47
C MET A 419 -18.75 8.18 -19.45
N ALA A 420 -18.91 8.89 -20.56
CA ALA A 420 -18.66 10.33 -20.65
C ALA A 420 -19.90 11.20 -20.35
N ALA A 421 -21.12 10.63 -20.42
CA ALA A 421 -22.35 11.41 -20.33
C ALA A 421 -23.40 10.78 -19.40
N ALA A 422 -23.98 9.65 -19.80
CA ALA A 422 -25.14 9.07 -19.12
C ALA A 422 -24.80 8.56 -17.71
N VAL A 423 -23.70 7.81 -17.58
CA VAL A 423 -23.30 7.21 -16.29
C VAL A 423 -22.94 8.28 -15.27
N PRO A 424 -22.04 9.26 -15.54
CA PRO A 424 -21.71 10.30 -14.58
C PRO A 424 -22.96 11.07 -14.10
N SER A 425 -23.89 11.38 -15.01
CA SER A 425 -25.11 12.11 -14.65
C SER A 425 -26.02 11.33 -13.69
N LEU A 426 -26.17 10.01 -13.92
CA LEU A 426 -26.99 9.16 -13.05
C LEU A 426 -26.34 8.94 -11.69
N LEU A 427 -25.02 8.78 -11.66
CA LEU A 427 -24.24 8.64 -10.43
C LEU A 427 -24.32 9.91 -9.57
N ALA A 428 -24.11 11.08 -10.17
CA ALA A 428 -24.21 12.36 -9.48
C ALA A 428 -25.61 12.61 -8.91
N GLY A 429 -26.66 12.23 -9.66
CA GLY A 429 -28.05 12.33 -9.19
C GLY A 429 -28.37 11.44 -7.98
N ALA A 430 -27.63 10.35 -7.79
CA ALA A 430 -27.81 9.42 -6.68
C ALA A 430 -26.79 9.61 -5.53
N GLU A 431 -25.77 10.47 -5.71
CA GLU A 431 -24.59 10.54 -4.84
C GLU A 431 -24.92 10.90 -3.39
N GLN A 432 -25.94 11.73 -3.15
CA GLN A 432 -26.38 12.08 -1.80
C GLN A 432 -26.88 10.87 -0.97
N TRP A 433 -27.29 9.77 -1.62
CA TRP A 433 -27.72 8.51 -0.99
C TRP A 433 -26.71 7.37 -1.17
N SER A 434 -25.53 7.69 -1.69
CA SER A 434 -24.43 6.74 -1.84
C SER A 434 -23.59 6.67 -0.56
N LEU A 435 -22.74 5.67 -0.47
CA LEU A 435 -21.74 5.52 0.58
C LEU A 435 -20.59 6.53 0.45
N PHE A 436 -20.53 7.33 -0.62
CA PHE A 436 -19.63 8.50 -0.67
C PHE A 436 -20.12 9.65 0.22
N ASN A 437 -21.42 9.69 0.56
CA ASN A 437 -21.92 10.66 1.54
C ASN A 437 -21.52 10.20 2.96
N PRO A 438 -20.73 10.99 3.72
CA PRO A 438 -20.25 10.59 5.04
C PRO A 438 -21.36 10.20 6.02
N ALA A 439 -22.51 10.88 6.00
CA ALA A 439 -23.62 10.56 6.89
C ALA A 439 -24.25 9.19 6.57
N VAL A 440 -24.39 8.88 5.28
CA VAL A 440 -24.93 7.60 4.80
C VAL A 440 -23.92 6.48 5.05
N HIS A 441 -22.64 6.75 4.77
CA HIS A 441 -21.52 5.86 5.04
C HIS A 441 -21.47 5.41 6.50
N ASP A 442 -21.45 6.37 7.44
CA ASP A 442 -21.36 6.08 8.87
C ASP A 442 -22.56 5.26 9.35
N GLN A 443 -23.77 5.62 8.92
CA GLN A 443 -24.98 4.87 9.25
C GLN A 443 -24.92 3.43 8.70
N HIS A 444 -24.45 3.27 7.46
CA HIS A 444 -24.30 1.96 6.83
C HIS A 444 -23.31 1.06 7.56
N TYR A 445 -22.08 1.54 7.80
CA TYR A 445 -21.04 0.76 8.46
C TYR A 445 -21.31 0.54 9.95
N MET A 446 -22.05 1.43 10.62
CA MET A 446 -22.57 1.16 11.97
C MET A 446 -23.56 0.00 11.97
N ALA A 447 -24.52 -0.02 11.04
CA ALA A 447 -25.49 -1.11 10.92
C ALA A 447 -24.80 -2.44 10.58
N LEU A 448 -23.83 -2.43 9.68
CA LEU A 448 -23.03 -3.61 9.33
C LEU A 448 -22.29 -4.17 10.54
N ARG A 449 -21.63 -3.31 11.33
CA ARG A 449 -20.94 -3.71 12.57
C ARG A 449 -21.88 -4.36 13.59
N GLN A 450 -23.10 -3.84 13.76
CA GLN A 450 -24.12 -4.43 14.65
C GLN A 450 -24.56 -5.83 14.16
N VAL A 451 -24.76 -6.02 12.85
CA VAL A 451 -25.10 -7.32 12.27
C VAL A 451 -23.95 -8.33 12.46
N LEU A 452 -22.71 -7.91 12.26
CA LEU A 452 -21.55 -8.77 12.45
C LEU A 452 -21.37 -9.17 13.92
N GLN A 453 -21.58 -8.25 14.86
CA GLN A 453 -21.52 -8.52 16.29
C GLN A 453 -22.63 -9.48 16.75
N SER A 454 -23.88 -9.27 16.31
CA SER A 454 -25.00 -10.17 16.66
C SER A 454 -24.81 -11.59 16.13
N ARG A 455 -24.23 -11.76 14.93
CA ARG A 455 -23.87 -13.07 14.37
C ARG A 455 -22.74 -13.76 15.12
N ARG A 456 -21.82 -13.01 15.74
CA ARG A 456 -20.74 -13.56 16.59
C ARG A 456 -21.25 -14.04 17.95
N VAL A 457 -22.33 -13.46 18.49
CA VAL A 457 -22.93 -13.87 19.77
C VAL A 457 -23.85 -15.10 19.60
N ALA A 458 -24.34 -15.34 18.38
CA ALA A 458 -25.23 -16.47 18.07
C ALA A 458 -24.50 -17.76 17.63
N ARG A 459 -23.16 -17.74 17.55
CA ARG A 459 -22.29 -18.92 17.34
C ARG A 459 -21.47 -19.16 18.59
#